data_AF-A0A3M5TW29-F1
#
_entry.id   AF-A0A3M5TW29-F1
#
_cell.length_a   1.000
_cell.length_b   1.000
_cell.length_c   1.000
_cell.angle_alpha   90.00
_cell.angle_beta   90.00
_cell.angle_gamma   90.00
#
_symmetry.space_group_name_H-M   'P 1'
#
loop_
_entity.id
_entity.type
_entity.pdbx_description
1 polymer ?
#
loop_
_entity_poly.entity_id
_entity_poly.type
_entity_poly.pdbx_seq_one_letter_code
_entity_poly.pdbx_strand_id
1 'polypeptide(L)'
;MRFGPESGLQIEPWNRGIGRFMIAHAVHWAQKRWSSYKIEGVALASKDGLNEDTRLRRDHFLRSLGFEVAYADAQHMKGSIKDVHVGNLHSTWNNDKVQIIEILEASQMLEKAEKNMIEQEVTIRQHEDRVSKYKREDTGLRFTIACLVTFAVFQAGLLIWIATHR
;
A
#
# COMPACT_ATOMS: atom_id res chain seq x y z
N MET A 1 21.47 -27.46 -14.92
CA MET A 1 22.22 -26.25 -14.50
C MET A 1 21.27 -25.41 -13.68
N ARG A 2 21.61 -25.09 -12.42
CA ARG A 2 20.75 -24.34 -11.49
C ARG A 2 21.31 -22.93 -11.35
N PHE A 3 20.45 -21.92 -11.42
CA PHE A 3 20.82 -20.51 -11.33
C PHE A 3 20.01 -19.81 -10.26
N GLY A 4 20.62 -18.82 -9.61
CA GLY A 4 19.98 -17.95 -8.64
C GLY A 4 20.35 -18.26 -7.19
N PRO A 5 20.13 -17.30 -6.27
CA PRO A 5 20.42 -17.47 -4.86
C PRO A 5 19.54 -18.56 -4.25
N GLU A 6 20.13 -19.44 -3.44
CA GLU A 6 19.37 -20.49 -2.74
C GLU A 6 18.34 -19.92 -1.77
N SER A 7 18.61 -18.71 -1.23
CA SER A 7 17.71 -17.97 -0.35
C SER A 7 16.48 -17.39 -1.05
N GLY A 8 16.43 -17.42 -2.39
CA GLY A 8 15.41 -16.75 -3.18
C GLY A 8 15.68 -15.25 -3.35
N LEU A 9 14.76 -14.57 -4.03
CA LEU A 9 14.82 -13.14 -4.30
C LEU A 9 13.92 -12.38 -3.31
N GLN A 10 14.49 -11.47 -2.54
CA GLN A 10 13.72 -10.53 -1.71
C GLN A 10 13.39 -9.27 -2.51
N ILE A 11 12.13 -8.86 -2.46
CA ILE A 11 11.63 -7.73 -3.23
C ILE A 11 10.84 -6.82 -2.31
N GLU A 12 11.22 -5.55 -2.30
CA GLU A 12 10.51 -4.48 -1.62
C GLU A 12 10.27 -3.33 -2.61
N PRO A 13 9.12 -2.64 -2.52
CA PRO A 13 7.96 -2.91 -1.69
C PRO A 13 7.14 -4.15 -2.11
N TRP A 14 6.52 -4.81 -1.13
CA TRP A 14 5.63 -5.95 -1.37
C TRP A 14 4.34 -5.54 -2.10
N ASN A 15 3.76 -6.50 -2.83
CA ASN A 15 2.46 -6.36 -3.51
C ASN A 15 2.33 -5.20 -4.53
N ARG A 16 3.45 -4.69 -5.04
CA ARG A 16 3.47 -3.67 -6.11
C ARG A 16 3.63 -4.25 -7.53
N GLY A 17 3.73 -5.57 -7.67
CA GLY A 17 3.88 -6.22 -8.98
C GLY A 17 5.33 -6.32 -9.49
N ILE A 18 6.31 -5.81 -8.71
CA ILE A 18 7.75 -5.81 -9.07
C ILE A 18 8.27 -7.22 -9.35
N GLY A 19 7.95 -8.21 -8.52
CA GLY A 19 8.39 -9.59 -8.75
C GLY A 19 7.88 -10.18 -10.06
N ARG A 20 6.63 -9.86 -10.44
CA ARG A 20 6.08 -10.32 -11.72
C ARG A 20 6.74 -9.62 -12.88
N PHE A 21 6.97 -8.32 -12.77
CA PHE A 21 7.74 -7.55 -13.76
C PHE A 21 9.13 -8.15 -14.00
N MET A 22 9.90 -8.42 -12.94
CA MET A 22 11.24 -8.97 -13.05
C MET A 22 11.26 -10.35 -13.74
N ILE A 23 10.39 -11.27 -13.31
CA ILE A 23 10.34 -12.61 -13.93
C ILE A 23 9.79 -12.53 -15.34
N ALA A 24 8.80 -11.70 -15.63
CA ALA A 24 8.29 -11.50 -16.98
C ALA A 24 9.40 -11.06 -17.95
N HIS A 25 10.28 -10.13 -17.53
CA HIS A 25 11.45 -9.73 -18.31
C HIS A 25 12.46 -10.87 -18.49
N ALA A 26 12.74 -11.63 -17.43
CA ALA A 26 13.63 -12.79 -17.51
C ALA A 26 13.08 -13.87 -18.47
N VAL A 27 11.78 -14.15 -18.40
CA VAL A 27 11.07 -15.06 -19.30
C VAL A 27 11.13 -14.55 -20.73
N HIS A 28 10.84 -13.27 -20.97
CA HIS A 28 10.93 -12.67 -22.31
C HIS A 28 12.32 -12.83 -22.92
N TRP A 29 13.36 -12.57 -22.14
CA TRP A 29 14.75 -12.76 -22.56
C TRP A 29 15.06 -14.23 -22.85
N ALA A 30 14.64 -15.14 -21.97
CA ALA A 30 14.84 -16.57 -22.14
C ALA A 30 14.10 -17.12 -23.37
N GLN A 31 12.88 -16.65 -23.64
CA GLN A 31 12.10 -17.02 -24.82
C GLN A 31 12.79 -16.61 -26.12
N LYS A 32 13.41 -15.42 -26.16
CA LYS A 32 14.15 -14.97 -27.35
C LYS A 32 15.39 -15.82 -27.68
N ARG A 33 16.04 -16.41 -26.67
CA ARG A 33 17.32 -17.12 -26.85
C ARG A 33 17.19 -18.64 -26.79
N TRP A 34 16.26 -19.16 -25.99
CA TRP A 34 16.16 -20.57 -25.61
C TRP A 34 14.70 -21.02 -25.43
N SER A 35 13.80 -20.65 -26.35
CA SER A 35 12.37 -21.04 -26.28
C SER A 35 12.14 -22.55 -26.20
N SER A 36 12.99 -23.35 -26.84
CA SER A 36 12.92 -24.82 -26.85
C SER A 36 13.36 -25.48 -25.54
N TYR A 37 14.03 -24.72 -24.66
CA TYR A 37 14.55 -25.27 -23.42
C TYR A 37 13.41 -25.55 -22.43
N LYS A 38 13.68 -26.48 -21.52
CA LYS A 38 12.74 -26.95 -20.51
C LYS A 38 13.28 -26.56 -19.13
N ILE A 39 12.42 -25.94 -18.33
CA ILE A 39 12.66 -25.68 -16.91
C ILE A 39 12.21 -26.93 -16.16
N GLU A 40 13.12 -27.49 -15.38
CA GLU A 40 12.86 -28.63 -14.51
C GLU A 40 11.97 -28.21 -13.34
N GLY A 41 11.04 -29.09 -12.96
CA GLY A 41 10.18 -28.91 -11.81
C GLY A 41 10.97 -28.81 -10.51
N VAL A 42 10.50 -27.95 -9.61
CA VAL A 42 11.17 -27.69 -8.33
C VAL A 42 10.17 -27.82 -7.19
N ALA A 43 10.61 -28.44 -6.10
CA ALA A 43 9.85 -28.50 -4.87
C ALA A 43 9.70 -27.10 -4.26
N LEU A 44 8.47 -26.74 -3.89
CA LEU A 44 8.16 -25.48 -3.24
C LEU A 44 8.48 -25.57 -1.74
N ALA A 45 8.86 -24.45 -1.14
CA ALA A 45 9.18 -24.41 0.28
C ALA A 45 7.93 -24.71 1.14
N SER A 46 8.03 -25.69 2.03
CA SER A 46 6.93 -26.12 2.91
C SER A 46 6.51 -25.05 3.91
N LYS A 47 7.41 -24.11 4.24
CA LYS A 47 7.12 -22.97 5.14
C LYS A 47 5.96 -22.10 4.64
N ASP A 48 5.79 -21.97 3.32
CA ASP A 48 4.70 -21.16 2.77
C ASP A 48 3.34 -21.87 2.90
N GLY A 49 3.33 -23.20 3.08
CA GLY A 49 2.12 -23.98 3.35
C GLY A 49 1.55 -23.77 4.75
N LEU A 50 2.36 -23.23 5.68
CA LEU A 50 1.94 -22.92 7.06
C LEU A 50 0.95 -21.74 7.12
N ASN A 51 0.97 -20.86 6.12
CA ASN A 51 0.07 -19.71 6.04
C ASN A 51 -0.64 -19.70 4.68
N GLU A 52 -1.95 -19.87 4.70
CA GLU A 52 -2.79 -19.95 3.51
C GLU A 52 -2.68 -18.72 2.61
N ASP A 53 -2.63 -17.50 3.15
CA ASP A 53 -2.49 -16.27 2.36
C ASP A 53 -1.15 -16.20 1.64
N THR A 54 -0.08 -16.68 2.28
CA THR A 54 1.25 -16.73 1.67
C THR A 54 1.29 -17.77 0.55
N ARG A 55 0.70 -18.95 0.80
CA ARG A 55 0.53 -20.00 -0.22
C ARG A 55 -0.24 -19.49 -1.44
N LEU A 56 -1.42 -18.92 -1.22
CA LEU A 56 -2.29 -18.44 -2.30
C LEU A 56 -1.62 -17.34 -3.13
N ARG A 57 -0.88 -16.42 -2.49
CA ARG A 57 -0.12 -15.37 -3.19
C ARG A 57 1.00 -15.95 -4.05
N ARG A 58 1.78 -16.90 -3.52
CA ARG A 58 2.84 -17.59 -4.28
C ARG A 58 2.26 -18.36 -5.46
N ASP A 59 1.19 -19.11 -5.25
CA ASP A 59 0.59 -19.94 -6.30
C ASP A 59 -0.04 -19.08 -7.39
N HIS A 60 -0.74 -18.01 -7.02
CA HIS A 60 -1.25 -17.03 -7.97
C HIS A 60 -0.11 -16.40 -8.77
N PHE A 61 1.00 -16.04 -8.13
CA PHE A 61 2.19 -15.53 -8.80
C PHE A 61 2.75 -16.52 -9.83
N LEU A 62 3.00 -17.78 -9.43
CA LEU A 62 3.52 -18.83 -10.30
C LEU A 62 2.58 -19.15 -11.46
N ARG A 63 1.28 -19.35 -11.18
CA ARG A 63 0.27 -19.64 -12.20
C ARG A 63 0.12 -18.50 -13.21
N SER A 64 0.23 -17.25 -12.76
CA SER A 64 0.16 -16.09 -13.67
C SER A 64 1.30 -16.05 -14.71
N LEU A 65 2.43 -16.69 -14.40
CA LEU A 65 3.58 -16.84 -15.28
C LEU A 65 3.53 -18.10 -16.16
N GLY A 66 2.48 -18.91 -16.03
CA GLY A 66 2.31 -20.16 -16.79
C GLY A 66 2.87 -21.41 -16.10
N PHE A 67 3.30 -21.33 -14.84
CA PHE A 67 3.72 -22.51 -14.10
C PHE A 67 2.52 -23.31 -13.58
N GLU A 68 2.60 -24.63 -13.68
CA GLU A 68 1.65 -25.54 -13.05
C GLU A 68 2.13 -25.89 -11.63
N VAL A 69 1.32 -25.51 -10.64
CA VAL A 69 1.55 -25.82 -9.22
C VAL A 69 0.71 -27.02 -8.82
N ALA A 70 1.35 -28.09 -8.34
CA ALA A 70 0.72 -29.31 -7.86
C ALA A 70 1.08 -29.56 -6.39
N TYR A 71 0.19 -30.24 -5.67
CA TYR A 71 0.39 -30.63 -4.27
C TYR A 71 0.21 -32.13 -4.13
N ALA A 72 1.11 -32.77 -3.39
CA ALA A 72 1.08 -34.21 -3.16
C ALA A 72 0.19 -34.60 -1.96
N ASP A 73 -0.19 -33.64 -1.11
CA ASP A 73 -0.90 -33.84 0.14
C ASP A 73 -2.10 -32.88 0.30
N ALA A 74 -3.14 -33.32 1.00
CA ALA A 74 -4.33 -32.52 1.26
C ALA A 74 -4.06 -31.28 2.13
N GLN A 75 -2.97 -31.30 2.92
CA GLN A 75 -2.54 -30.16 3.74
C GLN A 75 -1.71 -29.14 2.94
N HIS A 76 -1.45 -29.40 1.65
CA HIS A 76 -0.71 -28.50 0.75
C HIS A 76 0.71 -28.16 1.25
N MET A 77 1.35 -29.04 2.02
CA MET A 77 2.68 -28.86 2.58
C MET A 77 3.80 -29.32 1.64
N LYS A 78 3.48 -30.19 0.68
CA LYS A 78 4.38 -30.74 -0.34
C LYS A 78 3.96 -30.26 -1.74
N GLY A 79 4.15 -28.97 -1.96
CA GLY A 79 3.95 -28.35 -3.28
C GLY A 79 5.14 -28.53 -4.20
N SER A 80 4.90 -28.65 -5.50
CA SER A 80 5.93 -28.60 -6.54
C SER A 80 5.44 -27.84 -7.77
N ILE A 81 6.38 -27.27 -8.50
CA ILE A 81 6.17 -26.78 -9.86
C ILE A 81 6.50 -27.92 -10.80
N LYS A 82 5.64 -28.18 -11.79
CA LYS A 82 5.95 -29.16 -12.85
C LYS A 82 6.89 -28.59 -13.89
N ASP A 83 7.54 -29.46 -14.63
CA ASP A 83 8.39 -29.02 -15.73
C ASP A 83 7.60 -28.22 -16.78
N VAL A 84 8.24 -27.22 -17.37
CA VAL A 84 7.60 -26.34 -18.36
C VAL A 84 8.59 -25.91 -19.44
N HIS A 85 8.14 -25.85 -20.69
CA HIS A 85 8.94 -25.26 -21.76
C HIS A 85 8.98 -23.73 -21.61
N VAL A 86 10.16 -23.14 -21.82
CA VAL A 86 10.33 -21.68 -21.73
C VAL A 86 9.36 -20.95 -22.67
N GLY A 87 9.12 -21.50 -23.86
CA GLY A 87 8.14 -20.97 -24.82
C GLY A 87 6.70 -20.91 -24.32
N ASN A 88 6.32 -21.71 -23.30
CA ASN A 88 4.96 -21.77 -22.77
C ASN A 88 4.74 -20.81 -21.59
N LEU A 89 5.80 -20.14 -21.11
CA LEU A 89 5.69 -19.18 -20.02
C LEU A 89 5.09 -17.85 -20.49
N HIS A 90 4.51 -17.11 -19.56
CA HIS A 90 3.95 -15.79 -19.84
C HIS A 90 4.93 -14.69 -19.42
N SER A 91 5.30 -13.84 -20.37
CA SER A 91 6.15 -12.66 -20.17
C SER A 91 5.36 -11.37 -19.91
N THR A 92 4.14 -11.48 -19.37
CA THR A 92 3.26 -10.31 -19.15
C THR A 92 3.25 -9.85 -17.69
N TRP A 93 3.21 -8.54 -17.50
CA TRP A 93 3.01 -7.89 -16.20
C TRP A 93 1.89 -6.85 -16.28
N ASN A 94 1.46 -6.36 -15.12
CA ASN A 94 0.47 -5.31 -15.05
C ASN A 94 1.15 -3.94 -15.27
N ASN A 95 0.91 -3.36 -16.45
CA ASN A 95 1.45 -2.05 -16.82
C ASN A 95 0.82 -0.90 -16.04
N ASP A 96 -0.31 -1.04 -15.36
CA ASP A 96 -0.83 0.04 -14.49
C ASP A 96 -0.07 0.08 -13.15
N LYS A 97 0.48 -1.07 -12.72
CA LYS A 97 1.23 -1.18 -11.46
C LYS A 97 2.71 -0.87 -11.62
N VAL A 98 3.33 -1.33 -12.71
CA VAL A 98 4.75 -1.15 -12.97
C VAL A 98 4.94 -0.76 -14.43
N GLN A 99 5.52 0.42 -14.64
CA GLN A 99 5.82 0.98 -15.96
C GLN A 99 7.30 1.24 -16.08
N ILE A 100 7.82 1.04 -17.29
CA ILE A 100 9.13 1.54 -17.68
C ILE A 100 8.90 2.93 -18.25
N ILE A 101 9.39 3.94 -17.57
CA ILE A 101 9.30 5.35 -17.98
C ILE A 101 10.68 5.84 -18.40
N GLU A 102 10.72 6.71 -19.41
CA GLU A 102 11.96 7.36 -19.81
C GLU A 102 12.38 8.42 -18.77
N ILE A 103 13.69 8.71 -18.70
CA ILE A 103 14.24 9.65 -17.71
C ILE A 103 13.63 11.05 -17.85
N LEU A 104 13.35 11.49 -19.08
CA LEU A 104 12.72 12.78 -19.34
C LEU A 104 11.29 12.83 -18.80
N GLU A 105 10.49 11.80 -19.07
CA GLU A 105 9.14 11.66 -18.56
C GLU A 105 9.12 11.59 -17.03
N ALA A 106 10.03 10.82 -16.45
CA ALA A 106 10.21 10.74 -15.00
C ALA A 106 10.51 12.11 -14.38
N SER A 107 11.39 12.90 -15.02
CA SER A 107 11.72 14.26 -14.59
C SER A 107 10.48 15.17 -14.60
N GLN A 108 9.66 15.10 -15.66
CA GLN A 108 8.42 15.88 -15.77
C GLN A 108 7.38 15.47 -14.72
N MET A 109 7.25 14.17 -14.45
CA MET A 109 6.35 13.67 -13.39
C MET A 109 6.78 14.15 -12.01
N LEU A 110 8.09 14.16 -11.73
CA LEU A 110 8.64 14.66 -10.47
C LEU A 110 8.41 16.17 -10.32
N GLU A 111 8.69 16.97 -11.35
CA GLU A 111 8.44 18.42 -11.32
C GLU A 111 6.96 18.73 -11.09
N LYS A 112 6.05 17.98 -11.74
CA LYS A 112 4.61 18.12 -11.54
C LYS A 112 4.19 17.73 -10.12
N ALA A 113 4.74 16.64 -9.58
CA ALA A 113 4.46 16.21 -8.22
C ALA A 113 4.94 17.25 -7.18
N GLU A 114 6.11 17.84 -7.39
CA GLU A 114 6.64 18.91 -6.55
C GLU A 114 5.74 20.14 -6.56
N LYS A 115 5.31 20.61 -7.75
CA LYS A 115 4.35 21.73 -7.86
C LYS A 115 3.05 21.44 -7.12
N ASN A 116 2.47 20.25 -7.32
CA ASN A 116 1.25 19.84 -6.63
C ASN A 116 1.43 19.79 -5.10
N MET A 117 2.59 19.32 -4.62
CA MET A 117 2.89 19.26 -3.18
C MET A 117 2.95 20.67 -2.58
N ILE A 118 3.60 21.62 -3.25
CA ILE A 118 3.68 23.02 -2.80
C ILE A 118 2.27 23.64 -2.75
N GLU A 119 1.45 23.42 -3.78
CA GLU A 119 0.07 23.90 -3.82
C GLU A 119 -0.79 23.32 -2.68
N GLN A 120 -0.64 22.02 -2.40
CA GLN A 120 -1.31 21.35 -1.29
C GLN A 120 -0.86 21.91 0.07
N GLU A 121 0.43 22.17 0.25
CA GLU A 121 0.97 22.73 1.49
C GLU A 121 0.41 24.13 1.78
N VAL A 122 0.32 24.99 0.76
CA VAL A 122 -0.32 26.31 0.88
C VAL A 122 -1.78 26.17 1.29
N THR A 123 -2.51 25.22 0.68
CA THR A 123 -3.92 24.97 0.98
C THR A 123 -4.11 24.47 2.41
N ILE A 124 -3.26 23.53 2.86
CA ILE A 124 -3.26 23.01 4.22
C ILE A 124 -3.04 24.16 5.22
N ARG A 125 -2.04 25.00 4.98
CA ARG A 125 -1.74 26.15 5.84
C ARG A 125 -2.93 27.10 5.97
N GLN A 126 -3.61 27.41 4.86
CA GLN A 126 -4.82 28.23 4.89
C GLN A 126 -5.95 27.60 5.71
N HIS A 127 -6.13 26.28 5.62
CA HIS A 127 -7.12 25.57 6.42
C HIS A 127 -6.76 25.56 7.90
N GLU A 128 -5.49 25.34 8.24
CA GLU A 128 -5.00 25.39 9.62
C GLU A 128 -5.20 26.78 10.24
N ASP A 129 -4.89 27.85 9.50
CA ASP A 129 -5.10 29.22 9.94
C ASP A 129 -6.59 29.49 10.22
N ARG A 130 -7.50 29.04 9.35
CA ARG A 130 -8.95 29.17 9.55
C ARG A 130 -9.44 28.39 10.77
N VAL A 131 -8.97 27.15 10.95
CA VAL A 131 -9.32 26.32 12.11
C VAL A 131 -8.81 26.98 13.40
N SER A 132 -7.60 27.53 13.38
CA SER A 132 -7.03 28.23 14.54
C SER A 132 -7.87 29.46 14.92
N LYS A 133 -8.34 30.22 13.93
CA LYS A 133 -9.22 31.38 14.14
C LYS A 133 -10.54 30.97 14.78
N TYR A 134 -11.23 29.97 14.21
CA TYR A 134 -12.50 29.49 14.78
C TYR A 134 -12.33 28.91 16.18
N LYS A 135 -11.23 28.21 16.47
CA LYS A 135 -10.94 27.73 17.84
C LYS A 135 -10.77 28.89 18.83
N ARG A 136 -10.09 29.97 18.43
CA ARG A 136 -9.93 31.18 19.27
C ARG A 136 -11.29 31.86 19.51
N GLU A 137 -12.10 32.01 18.47
CA GLU A 137 -13.44 32.61 18.56
C GLU A 137 -14.38 31.76 19.44
N ASP A 138 -14.41 30.43 19.27
CA ASP A 138 -15.21 29.52 20.10
C ASP A 138 -14.80 29.59 21.58
N THR A 139 -13.49 29.65 21.85
CA THR A 139 -12.98 29.81 23.22
C THR A 139 -13.44 31.14 23.84
N GLY A 140 -13.38 32.24 23.09
CA GLY A 140 -13.87 33.55 23.53
C GLY A 140 -15.38 33.59 23.76
N LEU A 141 -16.15 32.95 22.89
CA LEU A 141 -17.61 32.84 23.02
C LEU A 141 -17.99 32.06 24.27
N ARG A 142 -17.35 30.91 24.51
CA ARG A 142 -17.56 30.09 25.72
C ARG A 142 -17.21 30.86 26.99
N PHE A 143 -16.12 31.63 26.99
CA PHE A 143 -15.76 32.49 28.10
C PHE A 143 -16.85 33.54 28.39
N THR A 144 -17.34 34.21 27.34
CA THR A 144 -18.39 35.24 27.47
C THR A 144 -19.70 34.64 28.01
N ILE A 145 -20.12 33.48 27.48
CA ILE A 145 -21.29 32.76 27.98
C ILE A 145 -21.12 32.39 29.46
N ALA A 146 -19.95 31.87 29.85
CA ALA A 146 -19.67 31.53 31.24
C ALA A 146 -19.73 32.76 32.17
N CYS A 147 -19.18 33.90 31.74
CA CYS A 147 -19.26 35.16 32.48
C CYS A 147 -20.71 35.64 32.63
N LEU A 148 -21.51 35.60 31.55
CA LEU A 148 -22.92 36.00 31.59
C LEU A 148 -23.75 35.09 32.50
N VAL A 149 -23.53 33.78 32.44
CA VAL A 149 -24.22 32.80 33.31
C VAL A 149 -23.86 33.05 34.78
N THR A 150 -22.57 33.22 35.09
CA THR A 150 -22.11 33.49 36.47
C THR A 150 -22.68 34.80 36.99
N PHE A 151 -22.71 35.84 36.15
CA PHE A 151 -23.30 37.14 36.51
C PHE A 151 -24.81 37.02 36.76
N ALA A 152 -25.55 36.34 35.90
CA ALA A 152 -26.99 36.16 36.05
C ALA A 152 -27.36 35.39 37.33
N VAL A 153 -26.62 34.32 37.65
CA VAL A 153 -26.81 33.54 38.89
C VAL A 153 -26.50 34.40 40.12
N PHE A 154 -25.44 35.21 40.08
CA PHE A 154 -25.11 36.14 41.16
C PHE A 154 -26.20 37.19 41.38
N GLN A 155 -26.71 37.81 40.30
CA GLN A 155 -27.82 38.78 40.38
C GLN A 155 -29.09 38.14 40.95
N ALA A 156 -29.44 36.93 40.50
CA ALA A 156 -30.58 36.20 41.04
C ALA A 156 -30.41 35.88 42.54
N GLY A 157 -29.21 35.50 42.97
CA GLY A 157 -28.88 35.28 44.38
C GLY A 157 -29.03 36.54 45.24
N LEU A 158 -28.55 37.69 44.76
CA LEU A 158 -28.73 38.98 45.43
C LEU A 158 -30.21 39.36 45.55
N LEU A 159 -31.00 39.17 44.49
CA LEU A 159 -32.43 39.44 44.50
C LEU A 159 -33.18 38.58 45.51
N ILE A 160 -32.88 37.27 45.58
CA ILE A 160 -33.48 36.36 46.55
C ILE A 160 -33.10 36.79 47.98
N TRP A 161 -31.82 37.10 48.22
CA TRP A 161 -31.36 37.54 49.54
C TRP A 161 -32.03 38.83 50.01
N ILE A 162 -32.19 39.82 49.12
CA ILE A 162 -32.92 41.06 49.44
C ILE A 162 -34.40 40.77 49.72
N ALA A 163 -35.03 39.88 48.97
CA ALA A 163 -36.44 39.54 49.16
C ALA A 163 -36.71 38.73 50.44
N THR A 164 -35.78 37.89 50.88
CA THR A 164 -35.93 37.09 52.11
C THR A 164 -35.44 37.80 53.37
N HIS A 165 -34.62 38.85 53.26
CA HIS A 165 -34.15 39.64 54.40
C HIS A 165 -35.02 40.89 54.69
N ARG A 166 -36.25 40.92 54.19
CA ARG A 166 -37.30 41.88 54.57
C ARG A 166 -38.31 41.24 55.50
#